data_AF-A0A9K3KHH1-F1
#
_entry.id   AF-A0A9K3KHH1-F1
#
_cell.length_a   1.000
_cell.length_b   1.000
_cell.length_c   1.000
_cell.angle_alpha   90.00
_cell.angle_beta   90.00
_cell.angle_gamma   90.00
#
_symmetry.space_group_name_H-M   'P 1'
#
loop_
_entity.id
_entity.type
_entity.pdbx_description
1 polymer ?
#
loop_
_entity_poly.entity_id
_entity_poly.type
_entity_poly.pdbx_seq_one_letter_code
_entity_poly.pdbx_strand_id
1 'polypeptide(L)'
;MKDNADVPSIEESQRIISNALASLSVADRDSLLEDINAIHRPHEIGAQLNREALAEQLQTMDSWLSANKNDAYKEAELLDRDYVQCSGLRFRFLQSSCVGSRVSQDHAVQAARRLNDYLDFKRRLVGSHRLTRKILTPNDLDADDLDCLESGYWQKVGTDVVGRVIVAAFPTLLRYRTPESFLKAMLLFFSSIFAETSIEEPSQHSLVLVYYNTTPTEPDMDRELASAAVRLLQSLPIKICAHHVALHPHITRSAVLSVLLTIQESTLSQDQLQQWQARHVLHTGTSRDEIELKLRRYGIRVNLPCSRDGSEIQTNAHRQWLLSMRGEEQRQRKASPSDSATLAASVSSGFTIESSKSSSTHYSGALPSSFITSEMMAEGIEKRSTVFDDPSTAMTKPSSKDILHRQLASDAKTPASAVPVSCGLEDVQPLTANKKDSISRKLPTLASVSSIASAEQNSVSTFAACAPAVAKRQRMDPAILTEASIILPKNTDILFGRGSGIQNHPGNIQFRDLLEQNLGSYSTSDDAAKRRMVISLADHMRRDLGLRFLKQAPDGVSWIPVTEKAVVYQKFYQTFRSLRAAAKKK
;
A
#
# COMPACT_ATOMS: atom_id res chain seq x y z
N MET A 1 -20.90 -0.87 -29.43
CA MET A 1 -20.12 0.32 -29.08
C MET A 1 -21.11 1.39 -28.64
N LYS A 2 -21.44 1.44 -27.34
CA LYS A 2 -22.20 2.56 -26.78
C LYS A 2 -21.30 3.80 -26.86
N ASP A 3 -21.88 4.96 -27.15
CA ASP A 3 -21.12 6.18 -27.48
C ASP A 3 -20.08 6.53 -26.40
N ASN A 4 -18.80 6.46 -26.78
CA ASN A 4 -17.64 6.91 -25.99
C ASN A 4 -17.62 8.44 -25.78
N ALA A 5 -18.74 9.14 -25.97
CA ALA A 5 -18.85 10.59 -25.92
C ALA A 5 -18.57 11.16 -24.51
N ASP A 6 -18.81 10.36 -23.46
CA ASP A 6 -18.71 10.80 -22.06
C ASP A 6 -17.33 10.62 -21.41
N VAL A 7 -16.34 10.07 -22.13
CA VAL A 7 -14.98 9.89 -21.59
C VAL A 7 -14.19 11.19 -21.81
N PRO A 8 -13.80 11.91 -20.73
CA PRO A 8 -13.05 13.15 -20.85
C PRO A 8 -11.71 12.93 -21.55
N SER A 9 -11.25 13.93 -22.29
CA SER A 9 -9.89 13.91 -22.84
C SER A 9 -8.85 14.02 -21.72
N ILE A 10 -7.57 13.82 -22.04
CA ILE A 10 -6.47 14.09 -21.08
C ILE A 10 -6.51 15.56 -20.63
N GLU A 11 -6.69 16.50 -21.54
CA GLU A 11 -6.76 17.94 -21.24
C GLU A 11 -7.96 18.27 -20.36
N GLU A 12 -9.12 17.67 -20.65
CA GLU A 12 -10.31 17.83 -19.81
C GLU A 12 -10.11 17.23 -18.42
N SER A 13 -9.46 16.08 -18.34
CA SER A 13 -9.09 15.44 -17.07
C SER A 13 -8.14 16.32 -16.25
N GLN A 14 -7.14 16.93 -16.89
CA GLN A 14 -6.25 17.91 -16.25
C GLN A 14 -7.02 19.12 -15.74
N ARG A 15 -8.01 19.60 -16.49
CA ARG A 15 -8.88 20.70 -16.08
C ARG A 15 -9.72 20.34 -14.85
N ILE A 16 -10.30 19.13 -14.81
CA ILE A 16 -11.06 18.62 -13.65
C ILE A 16 -10.17 18.60 -12.41
N ILE A 17 -8.97 17.99 -12.51
CA ILE A 17 -8.00 17.92 -11.41
C ILE A 17 -7.60 19.32 -10.94
N SER A 18 -7.30 20.23 -11.88
CA SER A 18 -6.88 21.60 -11.56
C SER A 18 -7.99 22.38 -10.85
N ASN A 19 -9.24 22.22 -11.30
CA ASN A 19 -10.40 22.84 -10.69
C ASN A 19 -10.65 22.30 -9.27
N ALA A 20 -10.54 20.97 -9.09
CA ALA A 20 -10.66 20.33 -7.79
C ALA A 20 -9.58 20.80 -6.81
N LEU A 21 -8.33 20.96 -7.27
CA LEU A 21 -7.25 21.50 -6.45
C LEU A 21 -7.49 22.97 -6.09
N ALA A 22 -8.08 23.76 -6.99
CA ALA A 22 -8.37 25.17 -6.77
C ALA A 22 -9.57 25.42 -5.84
N SER A 23 -10.50 24.44 -5.72
CA SER A 23 -11.65 24.55 -4.83
C SER A 23 -11.35 24.20 -3.37
N LEU A 24 -10.20 23.55 -3.10
CA LEU A 24 -9.74 23.28 -1.74
C LEU A 24 -9.33 24.57 -1.00
N SER A 25 -9.44 24.56 0.33
CA SER A 25 -8.84 25.61 1.15
C SER A 25 -7.32 25.65 0.96
N VAL A 26 -6.68 26.80 1.22
CA VAL A 26 -5.22 26.93 1.07
C VAL A 26 -4.48 25.88 1.92
N ALA A 27 -4.91 25.70 3.17
CA ALA A 27 -4.29 24.73 4.08
C ALA A 27 -4.47 23.28 3.60
N ASP A 28 -5.65 22.92 3.10
CA ASP A 28 -5.91 21.57 2.59
C ASP A 28 -5.14 21.31 1.29
N ARG A 29 -5.08 22.30 0.41
CA ARG A 29 -4.31 22.26 -0.83
C ARG A 29 -2.81 22.07 -0.57
N ASP A 30 -2.25 22.84 0.36
CA ASP A 30 -0.82 22.76 0.69
C ASP A 30 -0.50 21.38 1.31
N SER A 31 -1.33 20.93 2.26
CA SER A 31 -1.18 19.59 2.86
C SER A 31 -1.30 18.46 1.83
N LEU A 32 -2.22 18.59 0.87
CA LEU A 32 -2.38 17.63 -0.21
C LEU A 32 -1.18 17.64 -1.17
N LEU A 33 -0.62 18.81 -1.49
CA LEU A 33 0.58 18.92 -2.31
C LEU A 33 1.82 18.35 -1.60
N GLU A 34 1.94 18.53 -0.29
CA GLU A 34 2.98 17.87 0.50
C GLU A 34 2.86 16.35 0.49
N ASP A 35 1.63 15.82 0.62
CA ASP A 35 1.33 14.41 0.42
C ASP A 35 1.76 13.99 -0.99
N ILE A 36 1.32 14.65 -2.06
CA ILE A 36 1.62 14.27 -3.45
C ILE A 36 3.13 14.27 -3.73
N ASN A 37 3.88 15.25 -3.22
CA ASN A 37 5.30 15.40 -3.48
C ASN A 37 6.22 14.61 -2.53
N ALA A 38 5.65 13.80 -1.63
CA ALA A 38 6.41 13.07 -0.61
C ALA A 38 7.31 13.99 0.23
N ILE A 39 6.80 15.17 0.60
CA ILE A 39 7.53 16.15 1.43
C ILE A 39 7.35 15.78 2.91
N HIS A 40 6.12 15.49 3.30
CA HIS A 40 5.78 15.21 4.70
C HIS A 40 6.13 13.78 5.08
N ARG A 41 6.78 13.59 6.23
CA ARG A 41 6.90 12.25 6.83
C ARG A 41 5.56 11.93 7.48
N PRO A 42 4.91 10.80 7.14
CA PRO A 42 3.63 10.42 7.73
C PRO A 42 3.67 10.28 9.27
N HIS A 43 4.87 10.19 9.84
CA HIS A 43 5.10 10.09 11.28
C HIS A 43 4.69 11.35 12.07
N GLU A 44 4.57 12.51 11.42
CA GLU A 44 4.25 13.76 12.12
C GLU A 44 2.78 13.84 12.53
N ILE A 45 1.83 13.38 11.70
CA ILE A 45 0.40 13.41 12.06
C ILE A 45 0.08 12.40 13.19
N GLY A 46 0.66 11.20 13.13
CA GLY A 46 0.48 10.18 14.17
C GLY A 46 1.16 10.52 15.50
N ALA A 47 2.26 11.29 15.47
CA ALA A 47 2.92 11.78 16.67
C ALA A 47 2.27 13.06 17.24
N GLN A 48 1.58 13.84 16.39
CA GLN A 48 0.89 15.08 16.79
C GLN A 48 -0.46 14.81 17.47
N LEU A 49 -1.15 13.72 17.12
CA LEU A 49 -2.31 13.27 17.90
C LEU A 49 -1.82 12.74 19.26
N ASN A 50 -1.97 13.56 20.31
CA ASN A 50 -1.87 13.09 21.67
C ASN A 50 -2.77 11.85 21.84
N ARG A 51 -2.33 10.87 22.65
CA ARG A 51 -3.11 9.66 23.00
C ARG A 51 -4.54 9.98 23.42
N GLU A 52 -4.74 11.12 24.08
CA GLU A 52 -6.06 11.63 24.47
C GLU A 52 -6.96 11.94 23.27
N ALA A 53 -6.46 12.74 22.30
CA ALA A 53 -7.21 13.07 21.10
C ALA A 53 -7.52 11.82 20.27
N LEU A 54 -6.59 10.87 20.21
CA LEU A 54 -6.86 9.58 19.57
C LEU A 54 -7.95 8.77 20.29
N ALA A 55 -7.93 8.75 21.62
CA ALA A 55 -8.96 8.07 22.42
C ALA A 55 -10.35 8.70 22.19
N GLU A 56 -10.42 10.03 22.11
CA GLU A 56 -11.65 10.77 21.78
C GLU A 56 -12.18 10.42 20.37
N GLN A 57 -11.29 10.32 19.38
CA GLN A 57 -11.68 9.91 18.03
C GLN A 57 -12.19 8.47 17.99
N LEU A 58 -11.54 7.54 18.71
CA LEU A 58 -12.02 6.17 18.85
C LEU A 58 -13.39 6.11 19.55
N GLN A 59 -13.59 6.89 20.61
CA GLN A 59 -14.87 6.99 21.30
C GLN A 59 -15.98 7.55 20.39
N THR A 60 -15.66 8.55 19.58
CA THR A 60 -16.59 9.12 18.59
C THR A 60 -16.95 8.08 17.52
N MET A 61 -15.94 7.36 17.00
CA MET A 61 -16.13 6.27 16.04
C MET A 61 -17.05 5.18 16.62
N ASP A 62 -16.84 4.80 17.88
CA ASP A 62 -17.63 3.78 18.57
C ASP A 62 -19.07 4.20 18.81
N SER A 63 -19.26 5.46 19.21
CA SER A 63 -20.58 6.04 19.38
C SER A 63 -21.35 6.00 18.05
N TRP A 64 -20.71 6.40 16.95
CA TRP A 64 -21.34 6.35 15.63
C TRP A 64 -21.63 4.91 15.18
N LEU A 65 -20.67 3.99 15.31
CA LEU A 65 -20.84 2.59 14.94
C LEU A 65 -21.98 1.96 15.72
N SER A 66 -22.09 2.21 17.02
CA SER A 66 -23.17 1.64 17.86
C SER A 66 -24.57 1.98 17.34
N ALA A 67 -24.75 3.19 16.80
CA ALA A 67 -26.02 3.66 16.25
C ALA A 67 -26.25 3.27 14.78
N ASN A 68 -25.20 2.95 14.02
CA ASN A 68 -25.25 2.83 12.55
C ASN A 68 -24.62 1.53 12.01
N LYS A 69 -24.64 0.42 12.75
CA LYS A 69 -24.12 -0.87 12.27
C LYS A 69 -24.92 -1.36 11.06
N ASN A 70 -24.27 -1.62 9.93
CA ASN A 70 -24.89 -2.37 8.84
C ASN A 70 -24.92 -3.88 9.18
N ASP A 71 -25.59 -4.67 8.35
CA ASP A 71 -25.77 -6.10 8.65
C ASP A 71 -24.45 -6.87 8.61
N ALA A 72 -23.52 -6.49 7.73
CA ALA A 72 -22.19 -7.07 7.70
C ALA A 72 -21.40 -6.81 9.01
N TYR A 73 -21.51 -5.60 9.57
CA TYR A 73 -20.88 -5.29 10.85
C TYR A 73 -21.49 -6.12 11.98
N LYS A 74 -22.83 -6.19 12.07
CA LYS A 74 -23.52 -7.00 13.10
C LYS A 74 -23.09 -8.46 13.02
N GLU A 75 -23.02 -9.00 11.81
CA GLU A 75 -22.59 -10.37 11.56
C GLU A 75 -21.12 -10.59 11.92
N ALA A 76 -20.23 -9.67 11.56
CA ALA A 76 -18.82 -9.73 11.96
C ALA A 76 -18.66 -9.68 13.49
N GLU A 77 -19.44 -8.85 14.18
CA GLU A 77 -19.43 -8.76 15.65
C GLU A 77 -19.93 -10.05 16.32
N LEU A 78 -20.91 -10.72 15.72
CA LEU A 78 -21.40 -12.03 16.18
C LEU A 78 -20.37 -13.14 15.98
N LEU A 79 -19.63 -13.11 14.86
CA LEU A 79 -18.61 -14.10 14.53
C LEU A 79 -17.34 -13.95 15.36
N ASP A 80 -16.85 -12.72 15.50
CA ASP A 80 -15.65 -12.39 16.26
C ASP A 80 -15.71 -10.92 16.69
N ARG A 81 -16.22 -10.70 17.90
CA ARG A 81 -16.32 -9.37 18.50
C ARG A 81 -14.94 -8.71 18.64
N ASP A 82 -13.92 -9.48 18.99
CA ASP A 82 -12.57 -8.96 19.23
C ASP A 82 -11.95 -8.45 17.93
N TYR A 83 -12.24 -9.08 16.79
CA TYR A 83 -11.80 -8.58 15.48
C TYR A 83 -12.33 -7.17 15.17
N VAL A 84 -13.65 -6.96 15.28
CA VAL A 84 -14.27 -5.66 14.92
C VAL A 84 -14.06 -4.59 15.99
N GLN A 85 -13.84 -4.99 17.24
CA GLN A 85 -13.53 -4.09 18.35
C GLN A 85 -12.02 -3.86 18.54
N CYS A 86 -11.17 -4.56 17.78
CA CYS A 86 -9.73 -4.42 17.83
C CYS A 86 -9.32 -2.95 17.60
N SER A 87 -8.69 -2.35 18.61
CA SER A 87 -8.17 -0.97 18.55
C SER A 87 -7.23 -0.78 17.37
N GLY A 88 -6.39 -1.79 17.07
CA GLY A 88 -5.47 -1.77 15.93
C GLY A 88 -6.18 -1.69 14.58
N LEU A 89 -7.32 -2.39 14.40
CA LEU A 89 -8.10 -2.29 13.17
C LEU A 89 -8.72 -0.90 13.03
N ARG A 90 -9.42 -0.44 14.07
CA ARG A 90 -10.12 0.85 14.10
C ARG A 90 -9.17 2.04 13.93
N PHE A 91 -8.02 1.98 14.59
CA PHE A 91 -6.96 2.98 14.46
C PHE A 91 -6.50 3.13 13.01
N ARG A 92 -6.35 2.03 12.27
CA ARG A 92 -5.95 2.11 10.87
C ARG A 92 -7.03 2.72 9.99
N PHE A 93 -8.32 2.49 10.28
CA PHE A 93 -9.41 3.21 9.60
C PHE A 93 -9.36 4.71 9.88
N LEU A 94 -9.15 5.11 11.15
CA LEU A 94 -8.95 6.51 11.52
C LEU A 94 -7.79 7.14 10.74
N GLN A 95 -6.62 6.49 10.74
CA GLN A 95 -5.45 6.97 10.00
C GLN A 95 -5.71 7.07 8.48
N SER A 96 -6.44 6.11 7.91
CA SER A 96 -6.75 6.09 6.48
C SER A 96 -7.70 7.19 6.03
N SER A 97 -8.54 7.67 6.95
CA SER A 97 -9.54 8.72 6.70
C SER A 97 -9.05 10.13 7.02
N CYS A 98 -7.86 10.28 7.61
CA CYS A 98 -7.27 11.61 7.85
C CYS A 98 -6.88 12.28 6.53
N VAL A 99 -7.62 13.32 6.16
CA VAL A 99 -7.24 14.25 5.09
C VAL A 99 -6.78 15.56 5.72
N GLY A 100 -5.57 16.00 5.38
CA GLY A 100 -5.01 17.24 5.92
C GLY A 100 -4.49 17.15 7.36
N SER A 101 -4.21 18.31 7.94
CA SER A 101 -3.66 18.47 9.29
C SER A 101 -4.72 18.64 10.39
N ARG A 102 -6.00 18.76 10.03
CA ARG A 102 -7.08 19.04 10.98
C ARG A 102 -7.83 17.77 11.34
N VAL A 103 -7.77 17.36 12.59
CA VAL A 103 -8.66 16.30 13.11
C VAL A 103 -10.02 16.92 13.39
N SER A 104 -11.00 16.70 12.51
CA SER A 104 -12.39 17.10 12.78
C SER A 104 -13.18 15.93 13.36
N GLN A 105 -14.30 16.22 14.05
CA GLN A 105 -15.22 15.19 14.53
C GLN A 105 -15.76 14.32 13.37
N ASP A 106 -15.83 14.88 12.16
CA ASP A 106 -16.25 14.15 10.96
C ASP A 106 -15.25 13.06 10.56
N HIS A 107 -14.00 13.11 11.02
CA HIS A 107 -12.99 12.10 10.68
C HIS A 107 -13.31 10.74 11.30
N ALA A 108 -13.67 10.71 12.59
CA ALA A 108 -14.09 9.49 13.26
C ALA A 108 -15.35 8.89 12.62
N VAL A 109 -16.30 9.74 12.22
CA VAL A 109 -17.52 9.32 11.52
C VAL A 109 -17.20 8.74 10.14
N GLN A 110 -16.30 9.37 9.38
CA GLN A 110 -15.87 8.87 8.08
C GLN A 110 -15.13 7.54 8.21
N ALA A 111 -14.25 7.39 9.19
CA ALA A 111 -13.58 6.11 9.49
C ALA A 111 -14.58 5.01 9.87
N ALA A 112 -15.61 5.34 10.66
CA ALA A 112 -16.68 4.42 11.01
C ALA A 112 -17.48 3.95 9.79
N ARG A 113 -17.91 4.87 8.93
CA ARG A 113 -18.58 4.56 7.65
C ARG A 113 -17.72 3.66 6.78
N ARG A 114 -16.44 4.03 6.62
CA ARG A 114 -15.47 3.27 5.85
C ARG A 114 -15.30 1.83 6.37
N LEU A 115 -15.29 1.62 7.68
CA LEU A 115 -15.26 0.28 8.28
C LEU A 115 -16.53 -0.52 7.98
N ASN A 116 -17.71 0.10 8.07
CA ASN A 116 -18.97 -0.54 7.68
C ASN A 116 -18.95 -0.96 6.20
N ASP A 117 -18.55 -0.06 5.32
CA ASP A 117 -18.48 -0.33 3.87
C ASP A 117 -17.49 -1.44 3.58
N TYR A 118 -16.33 -1.44 4.24
CA TYR A 118 -15.33 -2.49 4.10
C TYR A 118 -15.88 -3.87 4.49
N LEU A 119 -16.58 -3.97 5.62
CA LEU A 119 -17.17 -5.23 6.05
C LEU A 119 -18.28 -5.68 5.10
N ASP A 120 -19.08 -4.77 4.55
CA ASP A 120 -20.10 -5.14 3.57
C ASP A 120 -19.49 -5.61 2.24
N PHE A 121 -18.47 -4.91 1.72
CA PHE A 121 -17.70 -5.36 0.57
C PHE A 121 -17.09 -6.74 0.81
N LYS A 122 -16.43 -6.93 1.97
CA LYS A 122 -15.80 -8.19 2.32
C LYS A 122 -16.82 -9.32 2.45
N ARG A 123 -17.96 -9.09 3.11
CA ARG A 123 -19.03 -10.08 3.24
C ARG A 123 -19.56 -10.49 1.86
N ARG A 124 -19.83 -9.53 0.99
CA ARG A 124 -20.32 -9.79 -0.36
C ARG A 124 -19.32 -10.59 -1.20
N LEU A 125 -18.04 -10.27 -1.10
CA LEU A 125 -17.00 -10.90 -1.91
C LEU A 125 -16.57 -12.28 -1.38
N VAL A 126 -16.38 -12.46 -0.07
CA VAL A 126 -15.83 -13.73 0.47
C VAL A 126 -16.80 -14.54 1.32
N GLY A 127 -18.02 -14.03 1.50
CA GLY A 127 -19.05 -14.63 2.35
C GLY A 127 -18.81 -14.43 3.84
N SER A 128 -19.83 -14.74 4.63
CA SER A 128 -19.87 -14.53 6.08
C SER A 128 -18.77 -15.27 6.83
N HIS A 129 -18.51 -16.53 6.48
CA HIS A 129 -17.54 -17.39 7.16
C HIS A 129 -16.08 -16.88 7.13
N ARG A 130 -15.76 -15.88 6.29
CA ARG A 130 -14.42 -15.27 6.18
C ARG A 130 -14.41 -13.78 6.56
N LEU A 131 -15.54 -13.26 7.01
CA LEU A 131 -15.73 -11.83 7.27
C LEU A 131 -14.76 -11.31 8.34
N THR A 132 -14.53 -12.08 9.39
CA THR A 132 -13.64 -11.73 10.51
C THR A 132 -12.20 -12.21 10.33
N ARG A 133 -11.90 -12.89 9.22
CA ARG A 133 -10.53 -13.35 8.94
C ARG A 133 -9.62 -12.16 8.71
N LYS A 134 -8.57 -12.00 9.53
CA LYS A 134 -7.68 -10.83 9.47
C LYS A 134 -7.04 -10.61 8.10
N ILE A 135 -6.60 -11.70 7.44
CA ILE A 135 -5.92 -11.68 6.14
C ILE A 135 -6.49 -12.82 5.30
N LEU A 136 -6.97 -12.48 4.10
CA LEU A 136 -7.30 -13.48 3.09
C LEU A 136 -6.02 -14.07 2.53
N THR A 137 -6.05 -15.36 2.24
CA THR A 137 -4.93 -16.13 1.71
C THR A 137 -5.23 -16.62 0.31
N PRO A 138 -4.21 -17.00 -0.49
CA PRO A 138 -4.45 -17.57 -1.81
C PRO A 138 -5.37 -18.80 -1.81
N ASN A 139 -5.45 -19.54 -0.70
CA ASN A 139 -6.39 -20.67 -0.57
C ASN A 139 -7.85 -20.25 -0.36
N ASP A 140 -8.10 -18.96 -0.11
CA ASP A 140 -9.43 -18.39 -0.04
C ASP A 140 -9.94 -17.96 -1.42
N LEU A 141 -9.11 -18.05 -2.46
CA LEU A 141 -9.44 -17.66 -3.81
C LEU A 141 -9.72 -18.90 -4.66
N ASP A 142 -10.69 -18.81 -5.58
CA ASP A 142 -10.88 -19.83 -6.59
C ASP A 142 -9.85 -19.71 -7.74
N ALA A 143 -9.96 -20.56 -8.76
CA ALA A 143 -9.01 -20.56 -9.86
C ALA A 143 -9.05 -19.27 -10.71
N ASP A 144 -10.23 -18.67 -10.89
CA ASP A 144 -10.40 -17.45 -11.68
C ASP A 144 -9.87 -16.23 -10.90
N ASP A 145 -10.13 -16.19 -9.59
CA ASP A 145 -9.56 -15.21 -8.65
C ASP A 145 -8.02 -15.27 -8.65
N LEU A 146 -7.46 -16.49 -8.60
CA LEU A 146 -6.02 -16.72 -8.61
C LEU A 146 -5.37 -16.33 -9.93
N ASP A 147 -5.99 -16.64 -11.07
CA ASP A 147 -5.47 -16.20 -12.39
C ASP A 147 -5.41 -14.67 -12.47
N CYS A 148 -6.45 -13.98 -11.97
CA CYS A 148 -6.45 -12.53 -11.88
C CYS A 148 -5.32 -12.00 -11.00
N LEU A 149 -5.12 -12.59 -9.82
CA LEU A 149 -4.04 -12.20 -8.91
C LEU A 149 -2.65 -12.51 -9.49
N GLU A 150 -2.47 -13.67 -10.12
CA GLU A 150 -1.20 -14.14 -10.70
C GLU A 150 -0.82 -13.38 -11.97
N SER A 151 -1.77 -12.70 -12.62
CA SER A 151 -1.52 -11.87 -13.80
C SER A 151 -0.46 -10.79 -13.54
N GLY A 152 -0.35 -10.32 -12.29
CA GLY A 152 0.54 -9.22 -11.92
C GLY A 152 0.01 -7.85 -12.36
N TYR A 153 -1.31 -7.72 -12.55
CA TYR A 153 -1.96 -6.43 -12.84
C TYR A 153 -1.58 -5.39 -11.79
N TRP A 154 -1.60 -5.72 -10.50
CA TRP A 154 -1.00 -4.89 -9.44
C TRP A 154 0.31 -5.49 -8.97
N GLN A 155 1.33 -4.65 -8.79
CA GLN A 155 2.61 -5.06 -8.22
C GLN A 155 3.09 -4.03 -7.19
N LYS A 156 3.57 -4.54 -6.04
CA LYS A 156 4.32 -3.73 -5.07
C LYS A 156 5.73 -3.51 -5.62
N VAL A 157 6.07 -2.28 -5.99
CA VAL A 157 7.32 -1.96 -6.69
C VAL A 157 8.40 -1.36 -5.79
N GLY A 158 8.04 -0.92 -4.59
CA GLY A 158 8.98 -0.40 -3.61
C GLY A 158 8.33 0.60 -2.66
N THR A 159 9.13 1.54 -2.17
CA THR A 159 8.66 2.67 -1.36
C THR A 159 9.19 3.98 -1.90
N ASP A 160 8.47 5.07 -1.66
CA ASP A 160 8.95 6.41 -2.00
C ASP A 160 9.95 6.94 -0.95
N VAL A 161 10.42 8.18 -1.13
CA VAL A 161 11.42 8.81 -0.24
C VAL A 161 10.95 9.00 1.22
N VAL A 162 9.65 8.96 1.50
CA VAL A 162 9.11 9.04 2.87
C VAL A 162 8.60 7.69 3.40
N GLY A 163 8.85 6.61 2.66
CA GLY A 163 8.61 5.23 3.09
C GLY A 163 7.20 4.71 2.81
N ARG A 164 6.42 5.39 1.98
CA ARG A 164 5.07 4.95 1.58
C ARG A 164 5.18 3.83 0.58
N VAL A 165 4.30 2.85 0.66
CA VAL A 165 4.29 1.73 -0.29
C VAL A 165 3.89 2.26 -1.66
N ILE A 166 4.63 1.88 -2.70
CA ILE A 166 4.26 2.17 -4.09
C ILE A 166 3.71 0.90 -4.71
N VAL A 167 2.49 1.00 -5.22
CA VAL A 167 1.85 -0.04 -6.03
C VAL A 167 1.69 0.48 -7.46
N ALA A 168 2.20 -0.28 -8.42
CA ALA A 168 1.99 -0.02 -9.83
C ALA A 168 0.87 -0.92 -10.37
N ALA A 169 -0.04 -0.35 -11.15
CA ALA A 169 -1.05 -1.07 -11.92
C ALA A 169 -0.64 -1.08 -13.41
N PHE A 170 -0.64 -2.26 -14.03
CA PHE A 170 -0.20 -2.51 -15.40
C PHE A 170 -1.38 -3.02 -16.24
N PRO A 171 -2.10 -2.15 -16.96
CA PRO A 171 -3.35 -2.49 -17.60
C PRO A 171 -3.21 -3.50 -18.75
N THR A 172 -2.02 -3.62 -19.34
CA THR A 172 -1.68 -4.67 -20.30
C THR A 172 -1.65 -6.08 -19.69
N LEU A 173 -1.57 -6.19 -18.36
CA LEU A 173 -1.64 -7.45 -17.61
C LEU A 173 -3.04 -7.71 -17.02
N LEU A 174 -4.04 -6.88 -17.33
CA LEU A 174 -5.39 -7.06 -16.83
C LEU A 174 -5.96 -8.39 -17.35
N ARG A 175 -6.22 -9.32 -16.42
CA ARG A 175 -6.87 -10.60 -16.68
C ARG A 175 -7.85 -10.85 -15.56
N TYR A 176 -9.10 -11.10 -15.90
CA TYR A 176 -10.13 -11.54 -14.97
C TYR A 176 -11.24 -12.20 -15.78
N ARG A 177 -11.94 -13.15 -15.18
CA ARG A 177 -13.08 -13.83 -15.82
C ARG A 177 -14.41 -13.21 -15.45
N THR A 178 -14.53 -12.75 -14.21
CA THR A 178 -15.71 -12.08 -13.68
C THR A 178 -15.32 -10.80 -12.93
N PRO A 179 -16.18 -9.77 -12.91
CA PRO A 179 -15.98 -8.58 -12.08
C PRO A 179 -15.69 -8.92 -10.61
N GLU A 180 -16.37 -9.95 -10.08
CA GLU A 180 -16.18 -10.42 -8.70
C GLU A 180 -14.77 -10.99 -8.48
N SER A 181 -14.24 -11.76 -9.43
CA SER A 181 -12.88 -12.32 -9.32
C SER A 181 -11.79 -11.25 -9.26
N PHE A 182 -11.96 -10.19 -10.05
CA PHE A 182 -11.08 -9.03 -10.00
C PHE A 182 -11.14 -8.33 -8.63
N LEU A 183 -12.34 -8.13 -8.09
CA LEU A 183 -12.53 -7.48 -6.79
C LEU A 183 -12.02 -8.33 -5.61
N LYS A 184 -12.13 -9.66 -5.67
CA LYS A 184 -11.55 -10.58 -4.67
C LYS A 184 -10.03 -10.55 -4.70
N ALA A 185 -9.42 -10.64 -5.90
CA ALA A 185 -7.98 -10.53 -6.07
C ALA A 185 -7.46 -9.18 -5.56
N MET A 186 -8.17 -8.09 -5.86
CA MET A 186 -7.89 -6.75 -5.37
C MET A 186 -7.97 -6.67 -3.84
N LEU A 187 -9.07 -7.16 -3.24
CA LEU A 187 -9.27 -7.18 -1.80
C LEU A 187 -8.13 -7.92 -1.10
N LEU A 188 -7.73 -9.09 -1.60
CA LEU A 188 -6.61 -9.85 -1.05
C LEU A 188 -5.30 -9.07 -1.17
N PHE A 189 -4.95 -8.60 -2.37
CA PHE A 189 -3.69 -7.90 -2.65
C PHE A 189 -3.48 -6.70 -1.72
N PHE A 190 -4.45 -5.80 -1.64
CA PHE A 190 -4.33 -4.63 -0.79
C PHE A 190 -4.43 -4.97 0.71
N SER A 191 -5.24 -5.96 1.10
CA SER A 191 -5.28 -6.41 2.50
C SER A 191 -3.96 -7.04 2.95
N SER A 192 -3.22 -7.71 2.06
CA SER A 192 -1.89 -8.23 2.37
C SER A 192 -0.82 -7.15 2.50
N ILE A 193 -0.88 -6.09 1.68
CA ILE A 193 0.00 -4.92 1.88
C ILE A 193 -0.23 -4.36 3.27
N PHE A 194 -1.49 -4.20 3.67
CA PHE A 194 -1.88 -3.73 4.98
C PHE A 194 -1.44 -4.65 6.14
N ALA A 195 -1.42 -5.95 5.92
CA ALA A 195 -1.02 -6.93 6.93
C ALA A 195 0.46 -6.86 7.29
N GLU A 196 1.33 -6.57 6.31
CA GLU A 196 2.78 -6.48 6.49
C GLU A 196 3.20 -5.27 7.33
N THR A 197 2.33 -4.26 7.44
CA THR A 197 2.66 -2.96 8.03
C THR A 197 2.46 -2.96 9.55
N SER A 198 3.51 -2.59 10.29
CA SER A 198 3.44 -2.46 11.74
C SER A 198 2.56 -1.28 12.12
N ILE A 199 1.73 -1.45 13.16
CA ILE A 199 0.91 -0.38 13.74
C ILE A 199 1.78 0.81 14.20
N GLU A 200 3.03 0.54 14.54
CA GLU A 200 3.99 1.51 15.07
C GLU A 200 4.60 2.41 14.00
N GLU A 201 4.46 2.10 12.70
CA GLU A 201 5.07 2.87 11.61
C GLU A 201 3.98 3.42 10.66
N PRO A 202 3.33 4.55 11.01
CA PRO A 202 2.21 5.12 10.25
C PRO A 202 2.51 5.35 8.76
N SER A 203 3.78 5.62 8.42
CA SER A 203 4.19 5.82 7.03
C SER A 203 3.97 4.62 6.14
N GLN A 204 4.02 3.42 6.70
CA GLN A 204 3.78 2.19 5.97
C GLN A 204 2.29 1.96 5.67
N HIS A 205 1.37 2.64 6.38
CA HIS A 205 -0.08 2.54 6.15
C HIS A 205 -0.60 3.45 5.03
N SER A 206 0.32 4.13 4.33
CA SER A 206 -0.01 4.99 3.22
C SER A 206 0.57 4.47 1.91
N LEU A 207 -0.16 4.74 0.83
CA LEU A 207 0.07 4.17 -0.47
C LEU A 207 0.16 5.27 -1.54
N VAL A 208 1.06 5.07 -2.48
CA VAL A 208 1.09 5.77 -3.76
C VAL A 208 0.72 4.79 -4.87
N LEU A 209 -0.32 5.11 -5.63
CA LEU A 209 -0.74 4.32 -6.78
C LEU A 209 -0.14 4.89 -8.06
N VAL A 210 0.47 4.03 -8.88
CA VAL A 210 0.98 4.38 -10.21
C VAL A 210 0.23 3.55 -11.25
N TYR A 211 -0.72 4.16 -11.96
CA TYR A 211 -1.35 3.54 -13.12
C TYR A 211 -0.45 3.75 -14.34
N TYR A 212 0.15 2.69 -14.87
CA TYR A 212 1.14 2.78 -15.94
C TYR A 212 0.60 2.14 -17.23
N ASN A 213 0.17 2.97 -18.19
CA ASN A 213 -0.20 2.55 -19.53
C ASN A 213 0.50 3.40 -20.60
N THR A 214 1.74 3.03 -20.94
CA THR A 214 2.48 3.65 -22.05
C THR A 214 2.31 2.89 -23.36
N THR A 215 1.37 1.95 -23.44
CA THR A 215 1.01 1.31 -24.72
C THR A 215 -0.15 2.07 -25.36
N PRO A 216 -0.27 2.11 -26.70
CA PRO A 216 -1.38 2.79 -27.37
C PRO A 216 -2.73 2.07 -27.19
N THR A 217 -2.73 0.89 -26.57
CA THR A 217 -3.93 0.10 -26.32
C THR A 217 -4.46 0.37 -24.91
N GLU A 218 -5.74 0.69 -24.80
CA GLU A 218 -6.43 0.68 -23.52
C GLU A 218 -7.11 -0.68 -23.33
N PRO A 219 -6.96 -1.34 -22.17
CA PRO A 219 -7.73 -2.54 -21.92
C PRO A 219 -9.21 -2.21 -21.75
N ASP A 220 -10.04 -3.14 -22.16
CA ASP A 220 -11.48 -3.07 -21.95
C ASP A 220 -11.79 -3.38 -20.48
N MET A 221 -11.81 -2.33 -19.65
CA MET A 221 -12.32 -2.43 -18.28
C MET A 221 -13.71 -1.82 -18.24
N ASP A 222 -14.68 -2.65 -17.87
CA ASP A 222 -16.06 -2.21 -17.71
C ASP A 222 -16.18 -1.08 -16.66
N ARG A 223 -17.04 -0.10 -16.94
CA ARG A 223 -17.23 1.09 -16.10
C ARG A 223 -17.79 0.73 -14.73
N GLU A 224 -18.68 -0.25 -14.65
CA GLU A 224 -19.26 -0.70 -13.38
C GLU A 224 -18.22 -1.42 -12.52
N LEU A 225 -17.38 -2.26 -13.14
CA LEU A 225 -16.23 -2.88 -12.49
C LEU A 225 -15.25 -1.83 -11.96
N ALA A 226 -14.85 -0.86 -12.78
CA ALA A 226 -13.96 0.20 -12.36
C ALA A 226 -14.55 1.01 -11.19
N SER A 227 -15.85 1.31 -11.23
CA SER A 227 -16.56 1.98 -10.13
C SER A 227 -16.58 1.13 -8.85
N ALA A 228 -16.84 -0.17 -8.97
CA ALA A 228 -16.78 -1.09 -7.84
C ALA A 228 -15.36 -1.20 -7.25
N ALA A 229 -14.32 -1.20 -8.10
CA ALA A 229 -12.93 -1.25 -7.69
C ALA A 229 -12.50 0.00 -6.91
N VAL A 230 -12.94 1.19 -7.36
CA VAL A 230 -12.65 2.42 -6.61
C VAL A 230 -13.38 2.44 -5.26
N ARG A 231 -14.65 2.04 -5.21
CA ARG A 231 -15.39 1.94 -3.94
C ARG A 231 -14.76 0.93 -2.98
N LEU A 232 -14.23 -0.18 -3.51
CA LEU A 232 -13.45 -1.12 -2.72
C LEU A 232 -12.18 -0.46 -2.17
N LEU A 233 -11.38 0.22 -3.02
CA LEU A 233 -10.17 0.94 -2.56
C LEU A 233 -10.47 1.97 -1.48
N GLN A 234 -11.56 2.72 -1.65
CA GLN A 234 -12.01 3.75 -0.71
C GLN A 234 -12.54 3.16 0.59
N SER A 235 -12.99 1.90 0.61
CA SER A 235 -13.40 1.24 1.86
C SER A 235 -12.23 0.59 2.59
N LEU A 236 -11.15 0.20 1.92
CA LEU A 236 -9.99 -0.43 2.59
C LEU A 236 -9.33 0.48 3.64
N PRO A 237 -8.78 -0.04 4.74
CA PRO A 237 -8.09 0.76 5.77
C PRO A 237 -6.68 1.22 5.34
N ILE A 238 -6.57 1.89 4.19
CA ILE A 238 -5.33 2.36 3.56
C ILE A 238 -5.47 3.83 3.18
N LYS A 239 -4.50 4.67 3.57
CA LYS A 239 -4.46 6.06 3.10
C LYS A 239 -3.84 6.10 1.71
N ILE A 240 -4.62 6.47 0.68
CA ILE A 240 -4.03 6.72 -0.64
C ILE A 240 -3.60 8.18 -0.71
N CYS A 241 -2.28 8.40 -0.77
CA CYS A 241 -1.72 9.75 -0.76
C CYS A 241 -1.79 10.41 -2.15
N ALA A 242 -1.46 9.65 -3.19
CA ALA A 242 -1.40 10.14 -4.56
C ALA A 242 -1.72 9.04 -5.57
N HIS A 243 -2.31 9.46 -6.70
CA HIS A 243 -2.59 8.63 -7.87
C HIS A 243 -1.84 9.20 -9.07
N HIS A 244 -0.71 8.60 -9.44
CA HIS A 244 0.00 8.98 -10.64
C HIS A 244 -0.50 8.15 -11.82
N VAL A 245 -1.08 8.82 -12.82
CA VAL A 245 -1.59 8.17 -14.02
C VAL A 245 -0.64 8.49 -15.16
N ALA A 246 0.16 7.51 -15.57
CA ALA A 246 1.11 7.61 -16.67
C ALA A 246 0.51 7.00 -17.93
N LEU A 247 0.25 7.83 -18.95
CA LEU A 247 -0.41 7.45 -20.19
C LEU A 247 0.50 7.66 -21.41
N HIS A 248 0.31 6.83 -22.43
CA HIS A 248 0.88 7.08 -23.75
C HIS A 248 0.24 8.36 -24.35
N PRO A 249 1.01 9.23 -25.05
CA PRO A 249 0.46 10.47 -25.63
C PRO A 249 -0.65 10.26 -26.67
N HIS A 250 -0.74 9.07 -27.27
CA HIS A 250 -1.81 8.73 -28.22
C HIS A 250 -3.11 8.27 -27.55
N ILE A 251 -3.09 7.99 -26.24
CA ILE A 251 -4.32 7.74 -25.50
C ILE A 251 -5.00 9.09 -25.32
N THR A 252 -6.02 9.38 -26.14
CA THR A 252 -6.77 10.63 -26.06
C THR A 252 -7.87 10.57 -25.00
N ARG A 253 -8.34 9.36 -24.68
CA ARG A 253 -9.43 9.07 -23.75
C ARG A 253 -9.06 7.81 -22.98
N SER A 254 -9.30 7.82 -21.67
CA SER A 254 -9.14 6.63 -20.84
C SER A 254 -10.39 6.39 -20.00
N ALA A 255 -11.04 5.23 -20.19
CA ALA A 255 -12.18 4.80 -19.38
C ALA A 255 -11.81 4.71 -17.89
N VAL A 256 -10.60 4.27 -17.59
CA VAL A 256 -10.09 4.22 -16.21
C VAL A 256 -9.95 5.61 -15.63
N LEU A 257 -9.37 6.54 -16.39
CA LEU A 257 -9.23 7.93 -15.94
C LEU A 257 -10.60 8.60 -15.78
N SER A 258 -11.54 8.33 -16.69
CA SER A 258 -12.92 8.78 -16.58
C SER A 258 -13.52 8.32 -15.26
N VAL A 259 -13.48 7.03 -14.96
CA VAL A 259 -14.04 6.53 -13.70
C VAL A 259 -13.30 7.10 -12.50
N LEU A 260 -11.97 7.18 -12.53
CA LEU A 260 -11.18 7.77 -11.44
C LEU A 260 -11.54 9.23 -11.15
N LEU A 261 -11.95 10.00 -12.16
CA LEU A 261 -12.31 11.42 -12.00
C LEU A 261 -13.81 11.65 -11.87
N THR A 262 -14.65 10.75 -12.36
CA THR A 262 -16.11 10.90 -12.38
C THR A 262 -16.80 9.82 -11.55
N ILE A 263 -16.13 9.23 -10.54
CA ILE A 263 -16.84 8.39 -9.55
C ILE A 263 -18.07 9.18 -9.12
N GLN A 264 -19.23 8.57 -9.34
CA GLN A 264 -20.51 9.26 -9.28
C GLN A 264 -20.66 9.98 -7.93
N GLU A 265 -21.17 11.22 -8.02
CA GLU A 265 -21.62 12.09 -6.92
C GLU A 265 -22.49 11.37 -5.87
N SER A 266 -23.00 10.17 -6.19
CA SER A 266 -23.82 9.36 -5.29
C SER A 266 -23.07 8.71 -4.12
N THR A 267 -21.74 8.68 -4.12
CA THR A 267 -20.96 7.96 -3.09
C THR A 267 -20.07 8.82 -2.22
N LEU A 268 -19.55 9.92 -2.75
CA LEU A 268 -18.69 10.85 -2.02
C LEU A 268 -19.43 12.16 -1.80
N SER A 269 -19.21 12.81 -0.66
CA SER A 269 -19.57 14.22 -0.55
C SER A 269 -18.78 15.04 -1.57
N GLN A 270 -19.28 16.23 -1.93
CA GLN A 270 -18.60 17.10 -2.88
C GLN A 270 -17.16 17.41 -2.46
N ASP A 271 -16.92 17.63 -1.16
CA ASP A 271 -15.59 17.89 -0.61
C ASP A 271 -14.68 16.65 -0.74
N GLN A 272 -15.21 15.44 -0.47
CA GLN A 272 -14.47 14.19 -0.63
C GLN A 272 -14.12 13.93 -2.10
N LEU A 273 -15.05 14.22 -3.03
CA LEU A 273 -14.81 14.09 -4.46
C LEU A 273 -13.70 15.05 -4.93
N GLN A 274 -13.73 16.31 -4.50
CA GLN A 274 -12.69 17.28 -4.82
C GLN A 274 -11.33 16.86 -4.27
N GLN A 275 -11.26 16.42 -3.02
CA GLN A 275 -10.03 15.90 -2.43
C GLN A 275 -9.52 14.67 -3.18
N TRP A 276 -10.41 13.74 -3.58
CA TRP A 276 -10.05 12.56 -4.37
C TRP A 276 -9.48 12.96 -5.75
N GLN A 277 -10.18 13.83 -6.47
CA GLN A 277 -9.73 14.33 -7.79
C GLN A 277 -8.38 15.05 -7.69
N ALA A 278 -8.19 15.88 -6.67
CA ALA A 278 -6.96 16.64 -6.47
C ALA A 278 -5.72 15.75 -6.21
N ARG A 279 -5.89 14.50 -5.75
CA ARG A 279 -4.78 13.54 -5.55
C ARG A 279 -4.23 12.95 -6.84
N HIS A 280 -4.87 13.19 -7.97
CA HIS A 280 -4.45 12.64 -9.25
C HIS A 280 -3.38 13.54 -9.89
N VAL A 281 -2.34 12.90 -10.42
CA VAL A 281 -1.27 13.55 -11.17
C VAL A 281 -1.13 12.84 -12.50
N LEU A 282 -1.37 13.56 -13.59
CA LEU A 282 -1.31 13.00 -14.93
C LEU A 282 0.10 13.19 -15.52
N HIS A 283 0.64 12.10 -16.04
CA HIS A 283 1.89 12.08 -16.79
C HIS A 283 1.60 11.52 -18.18
N THR A 284 2.14 12.16 -19.20
CA THR A 284 2.18 11.59 -20.56
C THR A 284 3.60 11.15 -20.87
N GLY A 285 3.82 10.10 -21.66
CA GLY A 285 5.18 9.70 -22.05
C GLY A 285 5.21 8.43 -22.89
N THR A 286 6.27 8.28 -23.68
CA THR A 286 6.41 7.16 -24.64
C THR A 286 7.32 6.04 -24.14
N SER A 287 8.11 6.29 -23.09
CA SER A 287 9.07 5.34 -22.55
C SER A 287 9.01 5.28 -21.03
N ARG A 288 9.44 4.16 -20.47
CA ARG A 288 9.60 3.98 -19.03
C ARG A 288 10.52 5.03 -18.42
N ASP A 289 11.68 5.28 -19.02
CA ASP A 289 12.69 6.19 -18.47
C ASP A 289 12.15 7.63 -18.36
N GLU A 290 11.32 8.06 -19.34
CA GLU A 290 10.66 9.37 -19.31
C GLU A 290 9.66 9.48 -18.15
N ILE A 291 8.81 8.46 -17.97
CA ILE A 291 7.82 8.41 -16.89
C ILE A 291 8.52 8.34 -15.52
N GLU A 292 9.54 7.49 -15.37
CA GLU A 292 10.32 7.41 -14.13
C GLU A 292 10.98 8.75 -13.78
N LEU A 293 11.52 9.47 -14.77
CA LEU A 293 12.08 10.80 -14.55
C LEU A 293 11.04 11.79 -14.02
N LYS A 294 9.79 11.72 -14.51
CA LYS A 294 8.67 12.54 -14.01
C LYS A 294 8.27 12.13 -12.60
N LEU A 295 8.14 10.82 -12.34
CA LEU A 295 7.80 10.27 -11.02
C LEU A 295 8.86 10.63 -9.95
N ARG A 296 10.15 10.67 -10.30
CA ARG A 296 11.22 11.06 -9.35
C ARG A 296 11.04 12.45 -8.74
N ARG A 297 10.35 13.36 -9.42
CA ARG A 297 10.03 14.70 -8.89
C ARG A 297 9.08 14.65 -7.69
N TYR A 298 8.30 13.57 -7.58
CA TYR A 298 7.35 13.30 -6.50
C TYR A 298 7.94 12.35 -5.45
N GLY A 299 9.26 12.17 -5.43
CA GLY A 299 9.92 11.27 -4.49
C GLY A 299 9.77 9.77 -4.80
N ILE A 300 9.22 9.42 -5.95
CA ILE A 300 9.04 8.03 -6.39
C ILE A 300 10.32 7.58 -7.11
N ARG A 301 11.21 6.90 -6.37
CA ARG A 301 12.53 6.45 -6.86
C ARG A 301 12.58 4.95 -7.10
N VAL A 302 11.50 4.40 -7.66
CA VAL A 302 11.41 2.97 -8.00
C VAL A 302 11.71 2.77 -9.48
N ASN A 303 12.32 1.62 -9.79
CA ASN A 303 12.40 1.13 -11.14
C ASN A 303 11.09 0.37 -11.41
N LEU A 304 10.30 0.85 -12.36
CA LEU A 304 9.09 0.14 -12.74
C LEU A 304 9.49 -1.20 -13.37
N PRO A 305 8.85 -2.32 -13.01
CA PRO A 305 9.18 -3.65 -13.50
C PRO A 305 8.69 -3.84 -14.94
N CYS A 306 9.17 -3.03 -15.86
CA CYS A 306 8.88 -3.12 -17.28
C CYS A 306 10.11 -2.84 -18.15
N SER A 307 10.05 -3.27 -19.40
CA SER A 307 11.03 -2.93 -20.44
C SER A 307 11.07 -1.42 -20.69
N ARG A 308 12.10 -0.95 -21.39
CA ARG A 308 12.32 0.48 -21.64
C ARG A 308 11.16 1.15 -22.41
N ASP A 309 10.56 0.42 -23.33
CA ASP A 309 9.38 0.81 -24.12
C ASP A 309 8.05 0.49 -23.42
N GLY A 310 8.08 -0.15 -22.25
CA GLY A 310 6.89 -0.55 -21.49
C GLY A 310 6.10 -1.71 -22.11
N SER A 311 6.60 -2.37 -23.16
CA SER A 311 5.91 -3.47 -23.86
C SER A 311 5.94 -4.79 -23.08
N GLU A 312 7.02 -5.06 -22.34
CA GLU A 312 7.18 -6.25 -21.52
C GLU A 312 7.15 -5.88 -20.04
N ILE A 313 6.17 -6.40 -19.30
CA ILE A 313 6.07 -6.21 -17.85
C ILE A 313 6.65 -7.43 -17.15
N GLN A 314 7.65 -7.22 -16.30
CA GLN A 314 8.27 -8.23 -15.48
C GLN A 314 7.39 -8.53 -14.26
N THR A 315 7.10 -9.80 -14.00
CA THR A 315 6.24 -10.24 -12.88
C THR A 315 6.98 -11.11 -11.85
N ASN A 316 8.31 -11.23 -11.97
CA ASN A 316 9.11 -12.13 -11.12
C ASN A 316 9.01 -11.74 -9.63
N ALA A 317 9.11 -10.45 -9.31
CA ALA A 317 8.98 -9.98 -7.93
C ALA A 317 7.58 -10.26 -7.36
N HIS A 318 6.53 -10.02 -8.17
CA HIS A 318 5.14 -10.34 -7.81
C HIS A 318 4.93 -11.83 -7.54
N ARG A 319 5.45 -12.71 -8.40
CA ARG A 319 5.40 -14.17 -8.20
C ARG A 319 6.12 -14.59 -6.93
N GLN A 320 7.30 -14.03 -6.65
CA GLN A 320 8.02 -14.31 -5.41
C GLN A 320 7.23 -13.88 -4.17
N TRP A 321 6.56 -12.73 -4.25
CA TRP A 321 5.66 -12.28 -3.19
C TRP A 321 4.48 -13.25 -2.98
N LEU A 322 3.83 -13.73 -4.04
CA LEU A 322 2.78 -14.75 -3.93
C LEU A 322 3.28 -16.06 -3.32
N LEU A 323 4.47 -16.52 -3.70
CA LEU A 323 5.11 -17.70 -3.10
C LEU A 323 5.39 -17.49 -1.61
N SER A 324 5.86 -16.31 -1.23
CA SER A 324 6.07 -15.94 0.18
C SER A 324 4.76 -15.98 0.98
N MET A 325 3.66 -15.45 0.41
CA MET A 325 2.33 -15.53 1.06
C MET A 325 1.88 -16.97 1.29
N ARG A 326 2.03 -17.84 0.27
CA ARG A 326 1.70 -19.27 0.37
C ARG A 326 2.56 -19.97 1.43
N GLY A 327 3.85 -19.63 1.49
CA GLY A 327 4.79 -20.17 2.48
C GLY A 327 4.45 -19.75 3.92
N GLU A 328 4.05 -18.49 4.13
CA GLU A 328 3.60 -17.99 5.42
C GLU A 328 2.34 -18.71 5.91
N GLU A 329 1.35 -18.89 5.03
CA GLU A 329 0.13 -19.62 5.36
C GLU A 329 0.42 -21.07 5.77
N GLN A 330 1.30 -21.77 5.03
CA GLN A 330 1.70 -23.13 5.39
C GLN A 330 2.38 -23.19 6.76
N ARG A 331 3.18 -22.18 7.11
CA ARG A 331 3.79 -22.07 8.44
C ARG A 331 2.75 -21.85 9.52
N GLN A 332 1.78 -20.97 9.31
CA GLN A 332 0.69 -20.72 10.24
C GLN A 332 -0.16 -21.98 10.47
N ARG A 333 -0.53 -22.71 9.40
CA ARG A 333 -1.25 -23.99 9.51
C ARG A 333 -0.49 -25.03 10.32
N LYS A 334 0.84 -25.13 10.14
CA LYS A 334 1.69 -26.06 10.91
C LYS A 334 1.87 -25.62 12.36
N ALA A 335 1.86 -24.32 12.62
CA ALA A 335 2.03 -23.72 13.95
C ALA A 335 0.76 -23.73 14.82
N SER A 336 -0.37 -24.15 14.27
CA SER A 336 -1.64 -24.34 15.00
C SER A 336 -2.02 -25.82 15.09
N PRO A 337 -1.26 -26.69 15.78
CA PRO A 337 -1.47 -28.14 15.73
C PRO A 337 -2.63 -28.64 16.62
N SER A 338 -3.35 -27.77 17.34
CA SER A 338 -4.04 -28.18 18.56
C SER A 338 -5.55 -28.44 18.50
N ASP A 339 -6.30 -28.00 17.48
CA ASP A 339 -7.76 -27.99 17.64
C ASP A 339 -8.51 -29.05 16.80
N SER A 340 -7.92 -29.56 15.70
CA SER A 340 -8.59 -30.58 14.89
C SER A 340 -8.37 -32.02 15.39
N ALA A 341 -7.22 -32.31 16.01
CA ALA A 341 -6.94 -33.66 16.53
C ALA A 341 -7.78 -34.00 17.78
N THR A 342 -8.14 -33.01 18.60
CA THR A 342 -8.90 -33.19 19.83
C THR A 342 -10.40 -33.42 19.57
N LEU A 343 -10.95 -32.88 18.47
CA LEU A 343 -12.33 -33.15 18.05
C LEU A 343 -12.50 -34.55 17.43
N ALA A 344 -11.47 -35.08 16.75
CA ALA A 344 -11.54 -36.44 16.20
C ALA A 344 -11.42 -37.53 17.29
N ALA A 345 -10.67 -37.29 18.37
CA ALA A 345 -10.54 -38.24 19.47
C ALA A 345 -11.79 -38.30 20.37
N SER A 346 -12.54 -37.21 20.50
CA SER A 346 -13.74 -37.13 21.36
C SER A 346 -15.02 -37.73 20.73
N VAL A 347 -15.05 -37.95 19.41
CA VAL A 347 -16.14 -38.68 18.73
C VAL A 347 -15.90 -40.21 18.70
N SER A 348 -14.68 -40.66 19.02
CA SER A 348 -14.31 -42.09 19.00
C SER A 348 -14.50 -42.82 20.33
N SER A 349 -14.84 -42.14 21.43
CA SER A 349 -14.94 -42.76 22.76
C SER A 349 -16.30 -42.50 23.41
N GLY A 350 -17.33 -43.23 23.00
CA GLY A 350 -18.60 -43.19 23.73
C GLY A 350 -19.82 -43.76 23.01
N PHE A 351 -19.81 -45.04 22.63
CA PHE A 351 -21.05 -45.81 22.52
C PHE A 351 -20.76 -47.32 22.58
N THR A 352 -20.52 -47.82 23.80
CA THR A 352 -20.58 -49.26 24.06
C THR A 352 -21.98 -49.57 24.59
N ILE A 353 -22.82 -50.16 23.75
CA ILE A 353 -24.15 -50.66 24.14
C ILE A 353 -23.95 -51.95 24.93
N GLU A 354 -24.13 -51.89 26.25
CA GLU A 354 -24.33 -53.11 27.04
C GLU A 354 -25.76 -53.61 26.88
N SER A 355 -25.87 -54.80 26.29
CA SER A 355 -27.10 -55.58 26.24
C SER A 355 -27.33 -56.27 27.59
N SER A 356 -28.40 -55.91 28.30
CA SER A 356 -28.92 -56.73 29.40
C SER A 356 -30.41 -57.01 29.24
N LYS A 357 -30.74 -58.26 29.55
CA LYS A 357 -31.94 -59.01 29.21
C LYS A 357 -33.16 -58.67 30.08
N SER A 358 -34.32 -58.75 29.43
CA SER A 358 -35.69 -59.08 29.88
C SER A 358 -35.97 -59.51 31.33
N SER A 359 -37.02 -58.93 31.94
CA SER A 359 -38.24 -59.63 32.47
C SER A 359 -39.22 -58.57 33.02
N SER A 360 -40.44 -58.46 32.45
CA SER A 360 -41.77 -58.80 33.03
C SER A 360 -42.01 -58.23 34.46
N THR A 361 -43.10 -57.56 34.85
CA THR A 361 -44.54 -57.71 34.54
C THR A 361 -45.35 -56.65 35.33
N HIS A 362 -46.61 -56.42 34.92
CA HIS A 362 -47.79 -55.97 35.70
C HIS A 362 -48.21 -54.47 35.85
N TYR A 363 -49.30 -54.17 35.12
CA TYR A 363 -50.65 -53.73 35.56
C TYR A 363 -50.94 -52.27 36.02
N SER A 364 -51.86 -51.66 35.24
CA SER A 364 -53.10 -50.97 35.65
C SER A 364 -53.05 -49.60 36.35
N GLY A 365 -53.78 -48.65 35.74
CA GLY A 365 -54.84 -47.96 36.49
C GLY A 365 -54.92 -46.45 36.34
N ALA A 366 -55.92 -46.03 35.55
CA ALA A 366 -56.87 -44.94 35.81
C ALA A 366 -56.41 -43.46 35.97
N LEU A 367 -57.01 -42.64 35.11
CA LEU A 367 -57.21 -41.18 35.15
C LEU A 367 -58.05 -40.76 36.39
N PRO A 368 -58.15 -39.47 36.76
CA PRO A 368 -58.99 -38.47 36.04
C PRO A 368 -58.31 -37.08 35.91
N SER A 369 -58.39 -36.36 34.79
CA SER A 369 -59.56 -35.62 34.28
C SER A 369 -60.13 -34.61 35.29
N SER A 370 -59.96 -33.31 35.03
CA SER A 370 -61.05 -32.38 34.68
C SER A 370 -60.72 -30.91 35.00
N PHE A 371 -61.19 -29.86 34.30
CA PHE A 371 -62.05 -29.70 33.13
C PHE A 371 -62.01 -28.20 32.70
N ILE A 372 -62.10 -27.93 31.37
CA ILE A 372 -63.05 -27.01 30.66
C ILE A 372 -63.00 -25.49 30.94
N THR A 373 -63.12 -24.55 29.98
CA THR A 373 -63.79 -24.42 28.64
C THR A 373 -62.91 -23.57 27.70
N SER A 374 -62.76 -23.88 26.39
CA SER A 374 -63.63 -23.53 25.23
C SER A 374 -63.69 -22.01 24.96
N GLU A 375 -63.42 -21.45 23.77
CA GLU A 375 -64.02 -21.73 22.45
C GLU A 375 -63.24 -20.93 21.36
N MET A 376 -62.55 -21.60 20.42
CA MET A 376 -62.83 -21.73 18.98
C MET A 376 -63.15 -20.47 18.16
N MET A 377 -62.35 -20.22 17.11
CA MET A 377 -62.81 -20.18 15.71
C MET A 377 -61.60 -20.41 14.79
N ALA A 378 -61.82 -21.25 13.79
CA ALA A 378 -60.88 -21.75 12.81
C ALA A 378 -61.17 -21.15 11.44
N GLU A 379 -60.13 -20.97 10.62
CA GLU A 379 -60.10 -20.94 9.15
C GLU A 379 -58.62 -20.69 8.81
N GLY A 380 -57.94 -21.30 7.85
CA GLY A 380 -58.32 -22.06 6.67
C GLY A 380 -57.15 -21.87 5.71
N ILE A 381 -56.46 -22.95 5.38
CA ILE A 381 -55.22 -22.97 4.58
C ILE A 381 -55.55 -22.73 3.10
N GLU A 382 -54.92 -21.74 2.46
CA GLU A 382 -54.67 -21.76 1.02
C GLU A 382 -53.22 -21.42 0.69
N LYS A 383 -52.60 -22.35 -0.05
CA LYS A 383 -51.31 -22.18 -0.72
C LYS A 383 -51.46 -21.16 -1.84
N ARG A 384 -50.59 -20.15 -1.91
CA ARG A 384 -50.43 -19.35 -3.13
C ARG A 384 -48.97 -19.10 -3.47
N SER A 385 -48.61 -19.65 -4.62
CA SER A 385 -47.46 -19.34 -5.46
C SER A 385 -47.45 -17.85 -5.86
N THR A 386 -46.29 -17.21 -5.80
CA THR A 386 -45.97 -15.93 -6.47
C THR A 386 -44.52 -16.06 -6.96
N VAL A 387 -44.25 -16.48 -8.20
CA VAL A 387 -44.23 -15.68 -9.44
C VAL A 387 -43.70 -14.26 -9.19
N PHE A 388 -42.49 -14.04 -9.70
CA PHE A 388 -41.83 -12.75 -9.89
C PHE A 388 -42.64 -11.92 -10.88
N ASP A 389 -43.10 -10.75 -10.46
CA ASP A 389 -43.60 -9.70 -11.37
C ASP A 389 -42.60 -8.54 -11.41
N ASP A 390 -42.27 -8.20 -12.65
CA ASP A 390 -41.47 -7.09 -13.15
C ASP A 390 -42.31 -5.79 -13.16
N PRO A 391 -41.84 -4.65 -12.60
CA PRO A 391 -42.52 -3.38 -12.82
C PRO A 391 -41.84 -2.60 -13.95
N SER A 392 -42.27 -2.85 -15.18
CA SER A 392 -42.19 -1.87 -16.26
C SER A 392 -43.42 -0.95 -16.18
N THR A 393 -43.24 0.30 -15.74
CA THR A 393 -44.25 1.35 -16.01
C THR A 393 -43.56 2.65 -16.42
N ALA A 394 -44.04 3.14 -17.55
CA ALA A 394 -43.56 4.26 -18.33
C ALA A 394 -43.49 5.58 -17.55
N MET A 395 -42.37 6.29 -17.69
CA MET A 395 -42.30 7.73 -17.47
C MET A 395 -42.14 8.46 -18.80
N THR A 396 -43.16 9.23 -19.14
CA THR A 396 -43.17 10.24 -20.19
C THR A 396 -42.14 11.34 -19.92
N LYS A 397 -41.30 11.61 -20.93
CA LYS A 397 -40.30 12.70 -20.94
C LYS A 397 -40.97 14.08 -20.87
N PRO A 398 -40.50 15.02 -20.03
CA PRO A 398 -40.70 16.44 -20.28
C PRO A 398 -39.59 17.01 -21.17
N SER A 399 -40.01 17.75 -22.18
CA SER A 399 -39.20 18.49 -23.14
C SER A 399 -38.53 19.72 -22.49
N SER A 400 -37.21 19.81 -22.58
CA SER A 400 -36.44 21.00 -22.21
C SER A 400 -36.56 22.11 -23.26
N LYS A 401 -37.59 22.94 -23.12
CA LYS A 401 -37.59 24.35 -23.54
C LYS A 401 -38.39 25.12 -22.50
N ASP A 402 -37.91 26.31 -22.15
CA ASP A 402 -38.45 27.27 -21.18
C ASP A 402 -37.94 27.10 -19.75
N ILE A 403 -36.85 27.81 -19.43
CA ILE A 403 -36.69 28.70 -18.26
C ILE A 403 -35.44 29.56 -18.55
N LEU A 404 -35.67 30.70 -19.19
CA LEU A 404 -34.73 31.83 -19.23
C LEU A 404 -35.61 33.06 -19.48
N HIS A 405 -35.99 33.75 -18.40
CA HIS A 405 -36.36 35.18 -18.33
C HIS A 405 -37.16 35.48 -17.05
N ARG A 406 -36.49 36.01 -16.01
CA ARG A 406 -36.92 37.18 -15.21
C ARG A 406 -36.02 37.37 -13.98
N GLN A 407 -35.15 38.39 -14.03
CA GLN A 407 -35.15 39.50 -13.07
C GLN A 407 -34.05 40.52 -13.44
N LEU A 408 -34.47 41.55 -14.18
CA LEU A 408 -34.01 42.94 -14.06
C LEU A 408 -34.91 43.56 -12.95
N ALA A 409 -34.56 44.54 -12.11
CA ALA A 409 -33.45 45.46 -11.99
C ALA A 409 -33.51 46.07 -10.57
N SER A 410 -32.39 46.59 -10.06
CA SER A 410 -32.39 47.87 -9.33
C SER A 410 -30.98 48.47 -9.25
N ASP A 411 -30.88 49.63 -9.87
CA ASP A 411 -30.17 50.83 -9.44
C ASP A 411 -28.67 51.01 -9.67
N ALA A 412 -28.44 51.98 -10.55
CA ALA A 412 -27.19 52.66 -10.85
C ALA A 412 -26.75 53.61 -9.73
N LYS A 413 -25.43 53.70 -9.51
CA LYS A 413 -24.73 54.97 -9.30
C LYS A 413 -23.21 54.78 -9.40
N THR A 414 -22.63 55.33 -10.46
CA THR A 414 -21.22 55.71 -10.55
C THR A 414 -20.91 56.84 -9.55
N PRO A 415 -19.66 56.95 -9.08
CA PRO A 415 -18.80 57.95 -9.70
C PRO A 415 -17.34 57.49 -9.93
N ALA A 416 -16.73 58.18 -10.88
CA ALA A 416 -15.34 58.11 -11.28
C ALA A 416 -14.36 58.50 -10.17
N SER A 417 -13.18 57.87 -10.17
CA SER A 417 -11.92 58.57 -9.92
C SER A 417 -10.74 57.75 -10.46
N ALA A 418 -9.83 58.47 -11.12
CA ALA A 418 -8.67 57.97 -11.83
C ALA A 418 -7.43 57.87 -10.93
N VAL A 419 -6.60 56.84 -11.15
CA VAL A 419 -5.14 56.86 -10.96
C VAL A 419 -4.52 55.84 -11.94
N PRO A 420 -3.60 56.22 -12.85
CA PRO A 420 -2.83 55.27 -13.62
C PRO A 420 -1.47 55.00 -12.96
N VAL A 421 -1.14 53.73 -12.73
CA VAL A 421 0.22 53.29 -12.44
C VAL A 421 0.80 52.71 -13.72
N SER A 422 1.76 53.41 -14.30
CA SER A 422 2.59 52.95 -15.40
C SER A 422 3.70 52.03 -14.89
N CYS A 423 3.92 50.89 -15.54
CA CYS A 423 5.20 50.21 -15.54
C CYS A 423 5.50 49.79 -16.98
N GLY A 424 6.66 50.23 -17.46
CA GLY A 424 7.05 50.26 -18.86
C GLY A 424 7.39 48.89 -19.45
N LEU A 425 7.02 48.76 -20.72
CA LEU A 425 7.64 47.88 -21.70
C LEU A 425 8.84 48.63 -22.28
N GLU A 426 10.04 48.07 -22.17
CA GLU A 426 11.17 48.47 -23.00
C GLU A 426 11.36 47.43 -24.11
N ASP A 427 11.37 47.96 -25.33
CA ASP A 427 11.65 47.32 -26.59
C ASP A 427 13.07 46.75 -26.65
N VAL A 428 13.20 45.50 -27.10
CA VAL A 428 14.47 44.95 -27.59
C VAL A 428 14.37 44.78 -29.10
N GLN A 429 15.15 45.60 -29.82
CA GLN A 429 15.34 45.52 -31.26
C GLN A 429 16.13 44.27 -31.70
N PRO A 430 15.96 43.80 -32.95
CA PRO A 430 16.60 42.59 -33.45
C PRO A 430 18.02 42.87 -33.96
N LEU A 431 19.00 42.08 -33.51
CA LEU A 431 20.34 42.07 -34.07
C LEU A 431 20.48 41.03 -35.18
N THR A 432 21.18 41.48 -36.20
CA THR A 432 21.37 40.90 -37.53
C THR A 432 22.33 39.71 -37.55
N ALA A 433 22.19 38.95 -38.63
CA ALA A 433 22.99 37.79 -38.99
C ALA A 433 24.49 38.07 -39.12
N ASN A 434 25.33 37.11 -38.71
CA ASN A 434 26.63 36.93 -39.34
C ASN A 434 27.15 35.49 -39.31
N LYS A 435 27.38 34.99 -40.53
CA LYS A 435 28.46 34.15 -41.06
C LYS A 435 29.16 33.10 -40.17
N LYS A 436 29.06 31.86 -40.65
CA LYS A 436 30.14 30.89 -40.97
C LYS A 436 31.38 30.92 -40.08
N ASP A 437 31.62 29.82 -39.37
CA ASP A 437 32.90 29.12 -39.51
C ASP A 437 32.78 27.62 -39.24
N SER A 438 33.39 26.88 -40.17
CA SER A 438 33.45 25.43 -40.30
C SER A 438 34.67 24.88 -39.55
N ILE A 439 34.45 23.94 -38.61
CA ILE A 439 35.54 23.09 -38.10
C ILE A 439 35.09 21.63 -38.16
N SER A 440 35.63 20.93 -39.16
CA SER A 440 35.54 19.49 -39.35
C SER A 440 36.39 18.77 -38.28
N ARG A 441 35.79 17.87 -37.50
CA ARG A 441 36.52 16.81 -36.77
C ARG A 441 36.07 15.45 -37.30
N LYS A 442 37.03 14.77 -37.93
CA LYS A 442 36.93 13.40 -38.43
C LYS A 442 36.83 12.41 -37.26
N LEU A 443 35.80 11.57 -37.30
CA LEU A 443 35.69 10.33 -36.52
C LEU A 443 36.36 9.19 -37.31
N PRO A 444 37.13 8.28 -36.67
CA PRO A 444 37.66 7.10 -37.35
C PRO A 444 36.65 5.95 -37.35
N THR A 445 36.51 5.38 -38.54
CA THR A 445 35.72 4.22 -38.93
C THR A 445 36.29 2.94 -38.30
N LEU A 446 35.44 2.16 -37.61
CA LEU A 446 35.75 0.79 -37.18
C LEU A 446 35.45 -0.17 -38.34
N ALA A 447 36.49 -0.86 -38.80
CA ALA A 447 36.38 -1.95 -39.76
C ALA A 447 36.24 -3.30 -39.03
N SER A 448 35.29 -4.08 -39.52
CA SER A 448 35.05 -5.49 -39.25
C SER A 448 36.15 -6.38 -39.83
N VAL A 449 36.60 -7.39 -39.09
CA VAL A 449 37.15 -8.63 -39.66
C VAL A 449 36.64 -9.83 -38.85
N SER A 450 36.10 -10.79 -39.57
CA SER A 450 35.60 -12.08 -39.13
C SER A 450 36.64 -13.20 -39.30
N SER A 451 36.47 -14.25 -38.49
CA SER A 451 36.88 -15.65 -38.72
C SER A 451 38.36 -16.04 -38.59
N ILE A 452 38.65 -17.02 -37.73
CA ILE A 452 39.12 -18.38 -38.09
C ILE A 452 39.15 -19.25 -36.81
N ALA A 453 38.67 -20.49 -36.95
CA ALA A 453 38.70 -21.57 -35.97
C ALA A 453 39.92 -22.50 -36.16
N SER A 454 40.08 -23.45 -35.21
CA SER A 454 40.97 -24.66 -35.17
C SER A 454 42.13 -24.51 -34.16
N ALA A 455 42.15 -25.26 -33.05
CA ALA A 455 42.76 -26.61 -32.86
C ALA A 455 44.30 -26.55 -33.04
N GLU A 456 45.19 -27.07 -32.19
CA GLU A 456 45.20 -28.22 -31.29
C GLU A 456 46.52 -28.22 -30.47
N GLN A 457 46.55 -28.97 -29.36
CA GLN A 457 47.68 -29.72 -28.75
C GLN A 457 48.86 -29.06 -27.99
N ASN A 458 48.96 -29.49 -26.71
CA ASN A 458 50.12 -29.99 -25.96
C ASN A 458 51.43 -29.17 -25.87
N SER A 459 51.79 -28.77 -24.65
CA SER A 459 53.07 -29.19 -24.05
C SER A 459 53.06 -29.04 -22.52
N VAL A 460 53.57 -30.09 -21.88
CA VAL A 460 53.83 -30.23 -20.45
C VAL A 460 55.15 -29.53 -20.13
N SER A 461 55.18 -28.70 -19.08
CA SER A 461 56.43 -28.40 -18.35
C SER A 461 56.13 -27.92 -16.93
N THR A 462 56.44 -28.80 -15.99
CA THR A 462 56.62 -28.62 -14.54
C THR A 462 57.45 -27.39 -14.18
N PHE A 463 56.97 -26.57 -13.25
CA PHE A 463 57.80 -25.88 -12.24
C PHE A 463 57.03 -25.68 -10.93
N ALA A 464 57.80 -25.72 -9.85
CA ALA A 464 57.39 -26.07 -8.50
C ALA A 464 56.77 -24.93 -7.67
N ALA A 465 55.88 -25.35 -6.78
CA ALA A 465 55.63 -24.89 -5.41
C ALA A 465 55.95 -23.43 -5.03
N CYS A 466 54.88 -22.65 -4.80
CA CYS A 466 54.81 -21.75 -3.64
C CYS A 466 53.34 -21.62 -3.20
N ALA A 467 53.03 -22.13 -2.01
CA ALA A 467 51.69 -22.18 -1.44
C ALA A 467 51.23 -20.79 -0.97
N PRO A 468 49.98 -20.34 -1.26
CA PRO A 468 49.39 -19.23 -0.54
C PRO A 468 48.74 -19.72 0.75
N ALA A 469 49.04 -19.01 1.84
CA ALA A 469 48.49 -19.24 3.16
C ALA A 469 46.95 -19.30 3.14
N VAL A 470 46.42 -20.44 3.57
CA VAL A 470 45.00 -20.68 3.76
C VAL A 470 44.46 -19.75 4.85
N ALA A 471 43.68 -18.75 4.44
CA ALA A 471 42.87 -17.96 5.35
C ALA A 471 41.85 -18.88 6.04
N LYS A 472 41.99 -19.06 7.36
CA LYS A 472 41.03 -19.78 8.20
C LYS A 472 39.66 -19.11 8.08
N ARG A 473 38.77 -19.65 7.24
CA ARG A 473 37.33 -19.37 7.30
C ARG A 473 36.80 -19.94 8.62
N GLN A 474 36.40 -19.06 9.54
CA GLN A 474 35.61 -19.45 10.70
C GLN A 474 34.33 -20.12 10.17
N ARG A 475 34.17 -21.41 10.48
CA ARG A 475 32.89 -22.12 10.31
C ARG A 475 31.92 -21.48 11.30
N MET A 476 30.93 -20.77 10.79
CA MET A 476 29.82 -20.29 11.64
C MET A 476 28.89 -21.47 11.93
N ASP A 477 28.44 -21.53 13.18
CA ASP A 477 27.55 -22.55 13.72
C ASP A 477 26.17 -22.50 13.00
N PRO A 478 25.62 -23.61 12.49
CA PRO A 478 24.35 -23.61 11.76
C PRO A 478 23.11 -23.31 12.63
N ALA A 479 23.27 -23.14 13.95
CA ALA A 479 22.18 -22.85 14.89
C ALA A 479 21.72 -21.37 14.93
N ILE A 480 22.32 -20.46 14.15
CA ILE A 480 22.02 -19.01 14.18
C ILE A 480 20.98 -18.58 13.12
N LEU A 481 20.27 -19.50 12.47
CA LEU A 481 19.35 -19.19 11.35
C LEU A 481 17.88 -19.00 11.74
N THR A 482 17.56 -18.66 12.99
CA THR A 482 16.17 -18.42 13.45
C THR A 482 15.77 -16.95 13.59
N GLU A 483 16.66 -15.99 13.35
CA GLU A 483 16.28 -14.57 13.31
C GLU A 483 15.78 -14.18 11.91
N ALA A 484 14.60 -13.54 11.85
CA ALA A 484 13.94 -13.16 10.61
C ALA A 484 14.86 -12.28 9.74
N SER A 485 15.13 -12.73 8.51
CA SER A 485 15.91 -11.99 7.52
C SER A 485 15.20 -10.68 7.17
N ILE A 486 15.89 -9.55 7.33
CA ILE A 486 15.36 -8.21 7.02
C ILE A 486 15.67 -7.89 5.56
N ILE A 487 14.65 -7.69 4.73
CA ILE A 487 14.86 -7.38 3.30
C ILE A 487 15.29 -5.91 3.12
N LEU A 488 14.67 -4.98 3.86
CA LEU A 488 14.93 -3.55 3.74
C LEU A 488 15.30 -2.95 5.11
N PRO A 489 16.53 -2.45 5.29
CA PRO A 489 16.90 -1.74 6.50
C PRO A 489 16.09 -0.46 6.69
N LYS A 490 15.73 -0.15 7.94
CA LYS A 490 15.17 1.14 8.33
C LYS A 490 16.25 2.20 8.27
N ASN A 491 15.88 3.47 8.08
CA ASN A 491 16.82 4.59 8.08
C ASN A 491 17.60 4.72 9.41
N THR A 492 17.06 4.18 10.51
CA THR A 492 17.70 4.15 11.83
C THR A 492 18.69 2.98 11.99
N ASP A 493 18.70 2.01 11.08
CA ASP A 493 19.59 0.85 11.19
C ASP A 493 21.04 1.21 10.86
N ILE A 494 21.96 0.58 11.59
CA ILE A 494 23.41 0.81 11.49
C ILE A 494 24.02 -0.35 10.69
N LEU A 495 24.30 -0.09 9.41
CA LEU A 495 24.67 -1.12 8.43
C LEU A 495 26.17 -1.42 8.45
N PHE A 496 26.55 -2.69 8.59
CA PHE A 496 27.91 -3.18 8.44
C PHE A 496 28.24 -3.35 6.96
N GLY A 497 29.44 -2.91 6.56
CA GLY A 497 29.95 -3.10 5.21
C GLY A 497 30.92 -2.00 4.80
N ARG A 498 31.31 -2.03 3.53
CA ARG A 498 32.17 -1.02 2.89
C ARG A 498 31.40 -0.35 1.75
N GLY A 499 31.89 0.80 1.30
CA GLY A 499 31.31 1.55 0.18
C GLY A 499 30.51 2.76 0.61
N SER A 500 30.39 3.72 -0.30
CA SER A 500 29.74 5.02 -0.06
C SER A 500 28.27 4.87 0.30
N GLY A 501 27.52 3.97 -0.35
CA GLY A 501 26.10 3.73 -0.05
C GLY A 501 25.86 3.32 1.40
N ILE A 502 26.63 2.36 1.90
CA ILE A 502 26.55 1.92 3.30
C ILE A 502 27.03 3.03 4.24
N GLN A 503 28.13 3.71 3.93
CA GLN A 503 28.66 4.79 4.76
C GLN A 503 27.73 6.00 4.84
N ASN A 504 26.94 6.27 3.79
CA ASN A 504 26.00 7.38 3.71
C ASN A 504 24.58 7.01 4.14
N HIS A 505 24.36 5.77 4.59
CA HIS A 505 23.09 5.38 5.17
C HIS A 505 22.77 6.27 6.39
N PRO A 506 21.53 6.78 6.56
CA PRO A 506 21.21 7.74 7.61
C PRO A 506 21.61 7.27 9.02
N GLY A 507 21.37 6.00 9.35
CA GLY A 507 21.77 5.43 10.64
C GLY A 507 23.30 5.35 10.84
N ASN A 508 24.08 5.17 9.77
CA ASN A 508 25.54 5.22 9.84
C ASN A 508 26.08 6.66 9.97
N ILE A 509 25.36 7.66 9.45
CA ILE A 509 25.68 9.08 9.66
C ILE A 509 25.45 9.43 11.13
N GLN A 510 24.23 9.18 11.65
CA GLN A 510 23.89 9.42 13.05
C GLN A 510 24.84 8.71 14.02
N PHE A 511 25.22 7.46 13.70
CA PHE A 511 26.21 6.71 14.47
C PHE A 511 27.57 7.41 14.50
N ARG A 512 28.07 7.93 13.36
CA ARG A 512 29.35 8.65 13.33
C ARG A 512 29.27 9.96 14.11
N ASP A 513 28.20 10.72 13.96
CA ASP A 513 28.02 12.00 14.64
C ASP A 513 28.03 11.82 16.17
N LEU A 514 27.35 10.78 16.67
CA LEU A 514 27.36 10.42 18.09
C LEU A 514 28.78 10.05 18.58
N LEU A 515 29.55 9.32 17.78
CA LEU A 515 30.92 8.98 18.14
C LEU A 515 31.88 10.18 18.05
N GLU A 516 31.66 11.10 17.11
CA GLU A 516 32.44 12.32 16.99
C GLU A 516 32.27 13.22 18.22
N GLN A 517 31.04 13.35 18.74
CA GLN A 517 30.76 14.05 20.00
C GLN A 517 31.50 13.47 21.21
N ASN A 518 31.80 12.16 21.18
CA ASN A 518 32.50 11.45 22.26
C ASN A 518 34.00 11.26 21.99
N LEU A 519 34.52 11.74 20.85
CA LEU A 519 35.88 11.47 20.40
C LEU A 519 36.95 12.03 21.34
N GLY A 520 36.71 13.20 21.93
CA GLY A 520 37.62 13.85 22.89
C GLY A 520 37.85 12.99 24.12
N SER A 521 36.77 12.66 24.83
CA SER A 521 36.78 11.78 26.00
C SER A 521 37.34 10.40 25.70
N TYR A 522 37.00 9.82 24.53
CA TYR A 522 37.53 8.53 24.11
C TYR A 522 39.05 8.56 23.90
N SER A 523 39.58 9.67 23.37
CA SER A 523 41.01 9.79 23.03
C SER A 523 41.90 9.99 24.25
N THR A 524 41.40 10.63 25.31
CA THR A 524 42.14 10.87 26.56
C THR A 524 42.00 9.72 27.57
N SER A 525 41.01 8.85 27.37
CA SER A 525 40.74 7.71 28.25
C SER A 525 41.78 6.59 28.13
N ASP A 526 42.01 5.87 29.23
CA ASP A 526 42.69 4.57 29.21
C ASP A 526 41.83 3.48 28.53
N ASP A 527 42.40 2.30 28.31
CA ASP A 527 41.71 1.25 27.56
C ASP A 527 40.52 0.64 28.31
N ALA A 528 40.54 0.65 29.64
CA ALA A 528 39.40 0.20 30.46
C ALA A 528 38.23 1.19 30.37
N ALA A 529 38.51 2.49 30.43
CA ALA A 529 37.54 3.56 30.27
C ALA A 529 36.97 3.60 28.84
N LYS A 530 37.80 3.43 27.80
CA LYS A 530 37.34 3.29 26.41
C LYS A 530 36.35 2.13 26.25
N ARG A 531 36.65 0.98 26.86
CA ARG A 531 35.75 -0.18 26.83
C ARG A 531 34.42 0.11 27.51
N ARG A 532 34.43 0.72 28.71
CA ARG A 532 33.20 1.13 29.40
C ARG A 532 32.37 2.11 28.57
N MET A 533 33.03 3.07 27.92
CA MET A 533 32.37 4.04 27.04
C MET A 533 31.71 3.38 25.83
N VAL A 534 32.41 2.48 25.14
CA VAL A 534 31.84 1.74 23.99
C VAL A 534 30.64 0.88 24.40
N ILE A 535 30.72 0.21 25.55
CA ILE A 535 29.59 -0.58 26.08
C ILE A 535 28.40 0.33 26.36
N SER A 536 28.63 1.43 27.08
CA SER A 536 27.59 2.40 27.43
C SER A 536 26.90 2.99 26.19
N LEU A 537 27.68 3.43 25.20
CA LEU A 537 27.13 3.97 23.96
C LEU A 537 26.36 2.93 23.14
N ALA A 538 26.89 1.71 23.02
CA ALA A 538 26.19 0.64 22.30
C ALA A 538 24.87 0.25 22.97
N ASP A 539 24.84 0.25 24.30
CA ASP A 539 23.63 -0.02 25.08
C ASP A 539 22.62 1.12 24.97
N HIS A 540 23.06 2.38 25.03
CA HIS A 540 22.21 3.56 24.81
C HIS A 540 21.57 3.52 23.42
N MET A 541 22.35 3.24 22.37
CA MET A 541 21.84 3.15 20.99
C MET A 541 20.81 2.03 20.81
N ARG A 542 21.00 0.88 21.46
CA ARG A 542 20.06 -0.25 21.35
C ARG A 542 18.81 -0.05 22.19
N ARG A 543 18.97 0.37 23.45
CA ARG A 543 17.88 0.44 24.43
C ARG A 543 17.07 1.72 24.30
N ASP A 544 17.74 2.86 24.19
CA ASP A 544 17.08 4.16 24.30
C ASP A 544 16.66 4.70 22.93
N LEU A 545 17.44 4.38 21.88
CA LEU A 545 17.17 4.82 20.50
C LEU A 545 16.55 3.73 19.61
N GLY A 546 16.46 2.48 20.09
CA GLY A 546 15.89 1.36 19.34
C GLY A 546 16.67 0.99 18.06
N LEU A 547 17.96 1.35 17.96
CA LEU A 547 18.75 1.16 16.75
C LEU A 547 19.24 -0.28 16.64
N ARG A 548 19.13 -0.86 15.44
CA ARG A 548 19.63 -2.22 15.15
C ARG A 548 20.94 -2.14 14.38
N PHE A 549 21.84 -3.05 14.71
CA PHE A 549 23.09 -3.25 13.99
C PHE A 549 22.86 -4.36 12.98
N LEU A 550 22.98 -4.08 11.69
CA LEU A 550 22.66 -5.05 10.64
C LEU A 550 23.88 -5.39 9.81
N LYS A 551 24.04 -6.66 9.44
CA LYS A 551 25.06 -7.12 8.50
C LYS A 551 24.38 -7.78 7.31
N GLN A 552 24.86 -7.49 6.11
CA GLN A 552 24.33 -8.12 4.90
C GLN A 552 24.52 -9.64 4.99
N ALA A 553 23.45 -10.37 4.73
CA ALA A 553 23.46 -11.82 4.70
C ALA A 553 24.34 -12.33 3.56
N PRO A 554 24.76 -13.61 3.59
CA PRO A 554 25.54 -14.21 2.51
C PRO A 554 24.86 -14.19 1.14
N ASP A 555 23.53 -14.04 1.10
CA ASP A 555 22.74 -13.95 -0.13
C ASP A 555 22.92 -12.61 -0.88
N GLY A 556 23.50 -11.60 -0.25
CA GLY A 556 23.66 -10.25 -0.81
C GLY A 556 22.38 -9.43 -0.92
N VAL A 557 21.23 -9.97 -0.53
CA VAL A 557 19.91 -9.33 -0.66
C VAL A 557 19.33 -8.95 0.70
N SER A 558 19.46 -9.85 1.69
CA SER A 558 18.88 -9.66 3.01
C SER A 558 19.91 -9.17 4.03
N TRP A 559 19.40 -8.76 5.20
CA TRP A 559 20.16 -8.23 6.32
C TRP A 559 19.83 -9.03 7.57
N ILE A 560 20.86 -9.33 8.36
CA ILE A 560 20.76 -10.10 9.59
C ILE A 560 21.13 -9.19 10.76
N PRO A 561 20.34 -9.14 11.83
CA PRO A 561 20.73 -8.48 13.06
C PRO A 561 22.04 -9.03 13.62
N VAL A 562 22.94 -8.13 14.01
CA VAL A 562 24.19 -8.46 14.68
C VAL A 562 23.94 -8.50 16.18
N THR A 563 23.66 -9.70 16.69
CA THR A 563 23.41 -9.94 18.12
C THR A 563 24.70 -9.97 18.93
N GLU A 564 25.78 -10.51 18.36
CA GLU A 564 27.10 -10.62 18.99
C GLU A 564 27.66 -9.26 19.42
N LYS A 565 27.71 -9.01 20.73
CA LYS A 565 28.22 -7.76 21.32
C LYS A 565 29.64 -7.43 20.87
N ALA A 566 30.50 -8.44 20.74
CA ALA A 566 31.89 -8.26 20.32
C ALA A 566 32.01 -7.64 18.92
N VAL A 567 31.18 -8.09 17.97
CA VAL A 567 31.16 -7.58 16.59
C VAL A 567 30.66 -6.13 16.55
N VAL A 568 29.65 -5.81 17.36
CA VAL A 568 29.17 -4.44 17.53
C VAL A 568 30.26 -3.54 18.10
N TYR A 569 30.89 -3.92 19.21
CA TYR A 569 31.97 -3.12 19.82
C TYR A 569 33.14 -2.92 18.87
N GLN A 570 33.48 -3.93 18.05
CA GLN A 570 34.51 -3.80 17.03
C GLN A 570 34.19 -2.68 16.02
N LYS A 571 32.92 -2.51 15.62
CA LYS A 571 32.49 -1.41 14.75
C LYS A 571 32.68 -0.04 15.40
N PHE A 572 32.44 0.10 16.70
CA PHE A 572 32.74 1.34 17.44
C PHE A 572 34.22 1.65 17.41
N TYR A 573 35.07 0.68 17.76
CA TYR A 573 36.52 0.86 17.78
C TYR A 573 37.09 1.24 16.41
N GLN A 574 36.61 0.61 15.33
CA GLN A 574 37.01 0.95 13.96
C GLN A 574 36.59 2.37 13.57
N THR A 575 35.39 2.79 13.97
CA THR A 575 34.88 4.13 13.68
C THR A 575 35.64 5.20 14.46
N PHE A 576 35.86 5.02 15.76
CA PHE A 576 36.71 5.93 16.57
C PHE A 576 38.12 6.06 15.99
N ARG A 577 38.73 4.95 15.57
CA ARG A 577 40.04 4.97 14.91
C ARG A 577 40.02 5.79 13.62
N SER A 578 38.96 5.66 12.82
CA SER A 578 38.80 6.40 11.55
C SER A 578 38.58 7.89 11.80
N LEU A 579 37.73 8.24 12.78
CA LEU A 579 37.49 9.63 13.20
C LEU A 579 38.78 10.28 13.71
N ARG A 580 39.57 9.59 14.55
CA ARG A 580 40.87 10.08 15.01
C ARG A 580 41.86 10.31 13.86
N ALA A 581 41.86 9.45 12.85
CA ALA A 581 42.71 9.62 11.68
C ALA A 581 42.27 10.81 10.82
N ALA A 582 40.96 11.08 10.72
CA ALA A 582 40.43 12.25 10.03
C ALA A 582 40.73 13.56 10.80
N ALA A 583 40.62 13.54 12.13
CA ALA A 583 40.91 14.70 12.98
C ALA A 583 42.38 15.15 12.90
N LYS A 584 43.32 14.24 12.62
CA LYS A 584 44.75 14.57 12.40
C LYS A 584 45.04 15.19 11.03
N LYS A 585 44.11 15.09 10.08
CA LYS A 585 44.25 15.64 8.72
C LYS A 585 43.64 17.05 8.60
N LYS A 586 42.79 17.43 9.54
CA LYS A 586 42.35 18.80 9.76
C LYS A 586 43.44 19.51 10.55
#